data_AF-A0A1X9SVP0-F1
#
_entry.id   AF-A0A1X9SVP0-F1
#
_cell.length_a   1.000
_cell.length_b   1.000
_cell.length_c   1.000
_cell.angle_alpha   90.00
_cell.angle_beta   90.00
_cell.angle_gamma   90.00
#
_symmetry.space_group_name_H-M   'P 1'
#
loop_
_entity.id
_entity.type
_entity.pdbx_description
1 polymer ?
#
loop_
_entity_poly.entity_id
_entity_poly.type
_entity_poly.pdbx_seq_one_letter_code
_entity_poly.pdbx_strand_id
1 'polypeptide(L)'
;MNNKFSQIVKVREEELNKIEMSLAKSKAMFRELSRSMDAINTEINMSKFPKSGSSSKIKSTIEQQKLLRSQKDKIKEKMLLMQKEIMHFESKYKKAYIELEKVKYMEREEIQKELKNLKKKESKELDELGTMRYSFLK
;
A
#
# COMPACT_ATOMS: atom_id res chain seq x y z
N MET A 1 21.40 17.99 4.35
CA MET A 1 20.97 19.04 5.30
C MET A 1 19.67 18.55 5.93
N ASN A 2 19.60 18.41 7.25
CA ASN A 2 18.36 18.05 7.93
C ASN A 2 17.50 19.32 8.05
N ASN A 3 16.51 19.50 7.18
CA ASN A 3 15.56 20.61 7.32
C ASN A 3 14.30 20.15 8.07
N LYS A 4 13.39 21.10 8.36
CA LYS A 4 12.11 20.80 9.03
C LYS A 4 11.21 19.87 8.21
N PHE A 5 11.32 19.90 6.89
CA PHE A 5 10.56 19.05 5.97
C PHE A 5 11.08 17.60 5.93
N SER A 6 12.38 17.36 6.11
CA SER A 6 12.96 16.00 6.12
C SER A 6 12.34 15.11 7.21
N GLN A 7 12.01 15.70 8.37
CA GLN A 7 11.29 14.98 9.43
C GLN A 7 9.86 14.66 9.03
N ILE A 8 9.17 15.60 8.37
CA ILE A 8 7.80 15.41 7.90
C ILE A 8 7.77 14.35 6.79
N VAL A 9 8.70 14.38 5.84
CA VAL A 9 8.83 13.37 4.79
C VAL A 9 8.95 11.97 5.39
N LYS A 10 9.83 11.77 6.38
CA LYS A 10 9.98 10.47 7.06
C LYS A 10 8.69 9.98 7.68
N VAL A 11 7.97 10.82 8.42
CA VAL A 11 6.69 10.45 9.04
C VAL A 11 5.67 10.06 7.97
N ARG A 12 5.59 10.81 6.87
CA ARG A 12 4.68 10.51 5.76
C ARG A 12 5.06 9.24 4.99
N GLU A 13 6.35 8.93 4.86
CA GLU A 13 6.83 7.67 4.30
C GLU A 13 6.45 6.48 5.19
N GLU A 14 6.59 6.62 6.51
CA GLU A 14 6.13 5.59 7.46
C GLU A 14 4.60 5.37 7.40
N GLU A 15 3.82 6.44 7.29
CA GLU A 15 2.37 6.36 7.09
C GLU A 15 2.02 5.63 5.77
N LEU A 16 2.70 5.98 4.68
CA LEU A 16 2.50 5.34 3.38
C LEU A 16 2.83 3.85 3.45
N ASN A 17 3.96 3.49 4.06
CA ASN A 17 4.38 2.10 4.25
C ASN A 17 3.35 1.29 5.05
N LYS A 18 2.77 1.86 6.11
CA LYS A 18 1.69 1.21 6.88
C LYS A 18 0.45 0.94 6.01
N ILE A 19 0.11 1.87 5.11
CA ILE A 19 -1.01 1.70 4.18
C ILE A 19 -0.69 0.60 3.16
N GLU A 20 0.52 0.59 2.60
CA GLU A 20 0.97 -0.44 1.65
C GLU A 20 0.96 -1.84 2.26
N MET A 21 1.46 -1.98 3.49
CA MET A 21 1.41 -3.24 4.23
C MET A 21 -0.03 -3.71 4.44
N SER A 22 -0.94 -2.79 4.81
CA SER A 22 -2.36 -3.11 5.01
C SER A 22 -3.02 -3.54 3.70
N LEU A 23 -2.74 -2.83 2.59
CA LEU A 23 -3.23 -3.16 1.26
C LEU A 23 -2.72 -4.54 0.80
N ALA A 24 -1.43 -4.82 1.02
CA ALA A 24 -0.83 -6.10 0.69
C ALA A 24 -1.48 -7.25 1.47
N LYS A 25 -1.75 -7.03 2.77
CA LYS A 25 -2.46 -7.99 3.63
C LYS A 25 -3.87 -8.27 3.11
N SER A 26 -4.66 -7.23 2.81
CA SER A 26 -6.02 -7.41 2.28
C SER A 26 -6.01 -8.12 0.92
N LYS A 27 -5.07 -7.79 0.03
CA LYS A 27 -4.89 -8.49 -1.25
C LYS A 27 -4.48 -9.96 -1.05
N ALA A 28 -3.63 -10.27 -0.08
CA ALA A 28 -3.28 -11.65 0.25
C ALA A 28 -4.50 -12.44 0.74
N MET A 29 -5.26 -11.89 1.70
CA MET A 29 -6.48 -12.53 2.22
C MET A 29 -7.53 -12.72 1.12
N PHE A 30 -7.69 -11.76 0.21
CA PHE A 30 -8.60 -11.91 -0.93
C PHE A 30 -8.20 -13.08 -1.84
N ARG A 31 -6.89 -13.25 -2.12
CA ARG A 31 -6.38 -14.38 -2.91
C ARG A 31 -6.60 -15.71 -2.22
N GLU A 32 -6.42 -15.79 -0.91
CA GLU A 32 -6.71 -17.00 -0.13
C GLU A 32 -8.19 -17.36 -0.18
N LEU A 33 -9.08 -16.37 0.00
CA LEU A 33 -10.52 -16.58 -0.11
C LEU A 33 -10.92 -17.04 -1.53
N SER A 34 -10.30 -16.47 -2.57
CA SER A 34 -10.53 -16.91 -3.96
C SER A 34 -10.12 -18.37 -4.16
N ARG A 35 -8.97 -18.79 -3.63
CA ARG A 35 -8.53 -20.20 -3.71
C ARG A 35 -9.49 -21.13 -2.99
N SER A 36 -9.97 -20.74 -1.80
CA SER A 36 -10.98 -21.51 -1.06
C SER A 36 -12.30 -21.60 -1.81
N MET A 37 -12.70 -20.52 -2.50
CA MET A 37 -13.89 -20.52 -3.36
C MET A 37 -13.75 -21.49 -4.54
N ASP A 38 -12.58 -21.52 -5.17
CA ASP A 38 -12.27 -22.45 -6.28
C ASP A 38 -12.26 -23.90 -5.82
N ALA A 39 -11.72 -24.18 -4.62
CA ALA A 39 -11.75 -25.49 -4.00
C ALA A 39 -13.19 -25.97 -3.76
N ILE A 40 -14.04 -25.14 -3.15
CA ILE A 40 -15.46 -25.48 -2.93
C ILE A 40 -16.21 -25.67 -4.25
N ASN A 41 -15.95 -24.82 -5.25
CA ASN A 41 -16.56 -25.01 -6.58
C ASN A 41 -16.15 -26.34 -7.19
N THR A 42 -14.89 -26.74 -7.03
CA THR A 42 -14.37 -28.03 -7.48
C THR A 42 -15.05 -29.19 -6.76
N GLU A 43 -15.19 -29.11 -5.44
CA GLU A 43 -15.91 -30.12 -4.63
C GLU A 43 -17.37 -30.24 -5.04
N ILE A 44 -18.07 -29.12 -5.25
CA ILE A 44 -19.46 -29.10 -5.72
C ILE A 44 -19.57 -29.78 -7.10
N ASN A 45 -18.65 -29.47 -8.02
CA ASN A 45 -18.65 -30.05 -9.36
C ASN A 45 -18.29 -31.55 -9.38
N MET A 46 -17.42 -31.99 -8.47
CA MET A 46 -17.07 -33.40 -8.29
C MET A 46 -18.18 -34.19 -7.59
N SER A 47 -19.03 -33.53 -6.79
CA SER A 47 -20.16 -34.16 -6.12
C SER A 47 -21.22 -34.61 -7.13
N LYS A 48 -21.11 -35.86 -7.61
CA LYS A 48 -22.14 -36.47 -8.45
C LYS A 48 -23.31 -36.91 -7.58
N PHE A 49 -24.52 -36.51 -7.97
CA PHE A 49 -25.74 -36.98 -7.32
C PHE A 49 -25.88 -38.50 -7.53
N PRO A 50 -26.17 -39.30 -6.49
CA PRO A 50 -26.34 -40.74 -6.63
C PRO A 50 -27.56 -41.03 -7.52
N LYS A 51 -27.33 -41.70 -8.67
CA LYS A 51 -28.39 -42.10 -9.61
C LYS A 51 -29.26 -43.25 -9.08
N SER A 52 -28.79 -43.96 -8.07
CA SER A 52 -29.46 -45.09 -7.40
C SER A 52 -28.91 -45.24 -5.98
N GLY A 53 -29.74 -45.60 -5.00
CA GLY A 53 -29.29 -45.85 -3.63
C GLY A 53 -30.40 -45.72 -2.58
N SER A 54 -30.07 -46.07 -1.34
CA SER A 54 -30.98 -45.91 -0.18
C SER A 54 -31.34 -44.43 0.02
N SER A 55 -32.59 -44.14 0.39
CA SER A 55 -33.11 -42.79 0.71
C SER A 55 -32.22 -42.03 1.70
N SER A 56 -31.57 -42.75 2.62
CA SER A 56 -30.58 -42.20 3.57
C SER A 56 -29.36 -41.55 2.88
N LYS A 57 -28.81 -42.20 1.85
CA LYS A 57 -27.65 -41.67 1.08
C LYS A 57 -28.03 -40.43 0.28
N ILE A 58 -29.23 -40.42 -0.30
CA ILE A 58 -29.75 -39.27 -1.05
C ILE A 58 -29.90 -38.05 -0.13
N LYS A 59 -30.51 -38.23 1.06
CA LYS A 59 -30.64 -37.15 2.05
C LYS A 59 -29.27 -36.62 2.50
N SER A 60 -28.31 -37.51 2.78
CA SER A 60 -26.95 -37.12 3.16
C SER A 60 -26.27 -36.27 2.08
N THR A 61 -26.38 -36.63 0.81
CA THR A 61 -25.79 -35.86 -0.30
C THR A 61 -26.45 -34.48 -0.44
N ILE A 62 -27.76 -34.38 -0.27
CA ILE A 62 -28.48 -33.10 -0.31
C ILE A 62 -28.00 -32.16 0.80
N GLU A 63 -27.87 -32.67 2.03
CA GLU A 63 -27.38 -31.88 3.17
C GLU A 63 -25.93 -31.43 2.97
N GLN A 64 -25.06 -32.29 2.43
CA GLN A 64 -23.69 -31.92 2.07
C GLN A 64 -23.65 -30.81 1.01
N GLN A 65 -24.45 -30.91 -0.05
CA GLN A 65 -24.52 -29.86 -1.06
C GLN A 65 -25.05 -28.54 -0.50
N LYS A 66 -26.04 -28.59 0.41
CA LYS A 66 -26.57 -27.42 1.10
C LYS A 66 -25.51 -26.76 1.97
N LEU A 67 -24.71 -27.55 2.69
CA LEU A 67 -23.59 -27.06 3.49
C LEU A 67 -22.54 -26.37 2.62
N LEU A 68 -22.11 -27.01 1.52
CA LEU A 68 -21.13 -26.45 0.59
C LEU A 68 -21.62 -25.14 -0.05
N ARG A 69 -22.90 -25.06 -0.41
CA ARG A 69 -23.52 -23.80 -0.91
C ARG A 69 -23.52 -22.71 0.15
N SER A 70 -23.87 -23.03 1.40
CA SER A 70 -23.83 -22.06 2.50
C SER A 70 -22.39 -21.56 2.79
N GLN A 71 -21.40 -22.45 2.73
CA GLN A 71 -20.00 -22.07 2.87
C GLN A 71 -19.54 -21.16 1.71
N LYS A 72 -19.95 -21.49 0.48
CA LYS A 72 -19.70 -20.66 -0.71
C LYS A 72 -20.24 -19.25 -0.55
N ASP A 73 -21.48 -19.11 -0.07
CA ASP A 73 -22.10 -17.80 0.14
C ASP A 73 -21.36 -16.98 1.20
N LYS A 74 -20.97 -17.61 2.33
CA LYS A 74 -20.15 -16.96 3.37
C LYS A 74 -18.79 -16.49 2.86
N ILE A 75 -18.12 -17.29 2.02
CA ILE A 75 -16.84 -16.89 1.41
C ILE A 75 -17.06 -15.72 0.45
N LYS A 76 -18.13 -15.74 -0.34
CA LYS A 76 -18.48 -14.65 -1.26
C LYS A 76 -18.72 -13.33 -0.52
N GLU A 77 -19.44 -13.36 0.60
CA GLU A 77 -19.62 -12.19 1.45
C GLU A 77 -18.29 -11.64 1.98
N LYS A 78 -17.41 -12.52 2.48
CA LYS A 78 -16.07 -12.13 2.93
C LYS A 78 -15.23 -11.54 1.81
N MET A 79 -15.30 -12.08 0.59
CA MET A 79 -14.61 -11.54 -0.58
C MET A 79 -15.10 -10.14 -0.92
N LEU A 80 -16.41 -9.89 -0.86
CA LEU A 80 -16.98 -8.55 -1.10
C LEU A 80 -16.52 -7.54 -0.05
N LEU A 81 -16.47 -7.93 1.23
CA LEU A 81 -15.93 -7.08 2.29
C LEU A 81 -14.46 -6.75 2.04
N MET A 82 -13.64 -7.78 1.75
CA MET A 82 -12.22 -7.60 1.48
C MET A 82 -11.96 -6.73 0.23
N GLN A 83 -12.82 -6.84 -0.80
CA GLN A 83 -12.75 -5.99 -1.98
C GLN A 83 -13.01 -4.51 -1.64
N LYS A 84 -14.00 -4.24 -0.79
CA LYS A 84 -14.27 -2.87 -0.29
C LYS A 84 -13.09 -2.33 0.52
N GLU A 85 -12.47 -3.16 1.36
CA GLU A 85 -11.27 -2.78 2.11
C GLU A 85 -10.09 -2.45 1.18
N ILE A 86 -9.86 -3.25 0.15
CA ILE A 86 -8.83 -2.99 -0.86
C ILE A 86 -9.06 -1.62 -1.51
N MET A 87 -10.28 -1.33 -1.97
CA MET A 87 -10.62 -0.03 -2.57
C MET A 87 -10.40 1.13 -1.59
N HIS A 88 -10.75 0.93 -0.32
CA HIS A 88 -10.52 1.93 0.73
C HIS A 88 -9.04 2.23 0.93
N PHE A 89 -8.21 1.19 1.03
CA PHE A 89 -6.77 1.34 1.18
C PHE A 89 -6.11 1.93 -0.08
N GLU A 90 -6.57 1.60 -1.28
CA GLU A 90 -6.08 2.22 -2.53
C GLU A 90 -6.40 3.71 -2.59
N SER A 91 -7.61 4.11 -2.16
CA SER A 91 -7.99 5.53 -2.07
C SER A 91 -7.13 6.27 -1.04
N LYS A 92 -6.91 5.68 0.14
CA LYS A 92 -6.01 6.23 1.17
C LYS A 92 -4.58 6.35 0.67
N TYR A 93 -4.07 5.32 -0.01
CA TYR A 93 -2.73 5.29 -0.59
C TYR A 93 -2.53 6.45 -1.55
N LYS A 94 -3.46 6.64 -2.50
CA LYS A 94 -3.39 7.72 -3.48
C LYS A 94 -3.33 9.09 -2.81
N LYS A 95 -4.14 9.32 -1.77
CA LYS A 95 -4.14 10.59 -1.01
C LYS A 95 -2.81 10.80 -0.28
N ALA A 96 -2.35 9.80 0.47
CA ALA A 96 -1.10 9.87 1.22
C ALA A 96 0.12 10.08 0.30
N TYR A 97 0.13 9.42 -0.87
CA TYR A 97 1.19 9.57 -1.87
C TYR A 97 1.25 11.00 -2.43
N ILE A 98 0.11 11.60 -2.75
CA ILE A 98 0.05 13.00 -3.22
C ILE A 98 0.57 13.95 -2.13
N GLU A 99 0.19 13.72 -0.87
CA GLU A 99 0.67 14.54 0.24
C GLU A 99 2.19 14.40 0.44
N LEU A 100 2.72 13.19 0.37
CA LEU A 100 4.16 12.94 0.45
C LEU A 100 4.91 13.69 -0.66
N GLU A 101 4.44 13.61 -1.90
CA GLU A 101 5.12 14.26 -3.03
C GLU A 101 5.09 15.79 -2.92
N LYS A 102 4.01 16.36 -2.38
CA LYS A 102 3.94 17.81 -2.07
C LYS A 102 5.01 18.20 -1.05
N VAL A 103 5.16 17.44 0.02
CA VAL A 103 6.18 17.73 1.05
C VAL A 103 7.59 17.57 0.48
N LYS A 104 7.85 16.52 -0.31
CA LYS A 104 9.14 16.34 -1.02
C LYS A 104 9.45 17.48 -1.97
N TYR A 105 8.44 18.03 -2.64
CA TYR A 105 8.62 19.21 -3.47
C TYR A 105 9.05 20.43 -2.64
N MET A 106 8.36 20.72 -1.53
CA MET A 106 8.72 21.82 -0.63
C MET A 106 10.13 21.67 -0.04
N GLU A 107 10.51 20.44 0.33
CA GLU A 107 11.86 20.14 0.81
C GLU A 107 12.92 20.47 -0.26
N ARG A 108 12.70 20.06 -1.52
CA ARG A 108 13.60 20.36 -2.63
C ARG A 108 13.76 21.87 -2.86
N GLU A 109 12.68 22.64 -2.78
CA GLU A 109 12.74 24.09 -2.92
C GLU A 109 13.54 24.76 -1.79
N GLU A 110 13.40 24.30 -0.54
CA GLU A 110 14.19 24.81 0.57
C GLU A 110 15.68 24.49 0.39
N ILE A 111 16.02 23.25 0.07
CA ILE A 111 17.41 22.84 -0.15
C ILE A 111 18.04 23.70 -1.27
N GLN A 112 17.31 23.98 -2.36
CA GLN A 112 17.81 24.86 -3.41
C GLN A 112 18.04 26.30 -2.92
N LYS A 113 17.14 26.84 -2.09
CA LYS A 113 17.31 28.19 -1.51
C LYS A 113 18.53 28.25 -0.60
N GLU A 114 18.72 27.24 0.24
CA GLU A 114 19.88 27.13 1.13
C GLU A 114 21.19 27.01 0.34
N LEU A 115 21.22 26.17 -0.70
CA LEU A 115 22.39 26.04 -1.58
C LEU A 115 22.72 27.35 -2.30
N LYS A 116 21.71 28.09 -2.77
CA LYS A 116 21.92 29.43 -3.37
C LYS A 116 22.50 30.42 -2.37
N ASN A 117 22.04 30.39 -1.13
CA ASN A 117 22.55 31.26 -0.07
C ASN A 117 23.99 30.90 0.32
N LEU A 118 24.33 29.61 0.42
CA LEU A 118 25.68 29.12 0.66
C LEU A 118 26.64 29.58 -0.44
N LYS A 119 26.29 29.36 -1.72
CA LYS A 119 27.11 29.81 -2.86
C LYS A 119 27.36 31.31 -2.85
N LYS A 120 26.36 32.11 -2.47
CA LYS A 120 26.52 33.57 -2.35
C LYS A 120 27.45 33.97 -1.20
N LYS A 121 27.42 33.25 -0.08
CA LYS A 121 28.35 33.48 1.04
C LYS A 121 29.78 33.09 0.65
N GLU A 122 29.96 31.90 0.10
CA GLU A 122 31.26 31.43 -0.39
C GLU A 122 31.88 32.40 -1.41
N SER A 123 31.09 32.90 -2.37
CA SER A 123 31.58 33.88 -3.34
C SER A 123 32.06 35.18 -2.67
N LYS A 124 31.33 35.69 -1.67
CA LYS A 124 31.73 36.90 -0.93
C LYS A 124 33.00 36.66 -0.12
N GLU A 125 33.09 35.53 0.57
CA GLU A 125 34.27 35.15 1.35
C GLU A 125 35.50 35.01 0.44
N LEU A 126 35.35 34.45 -0.77
CA LEU A 126 36.43 34.38 -1.75
C LEU A 126 36.86 35.76 -2.26
N ASP A 127 35.92 36.66 -2.53
CA ASP A 127 36.22 38.04 -2.93
C ASP A 127 36.94 38.82 -1.81
N GLU A 128 36.50 38.65 -0.57
CA GLU A 128 37.14 39.21 0.63
C GLU A 128 38.55 38.65 0.82
N LEU A 129 38.75 37.34 0.68
CA LEU A 129 40.09 36.72 0.73
C LEU A 129 40.99 37.22 -0.41
N GLY A 130 40.44 37.38 -1.61
CA GLY A 130 41.16 37.91 -2.77
C GLY A 130 41.63 39.35 -2.55
N THR A 131 40.76 40.21 -2.03
CA THR A 131 41.09 41.61 -1.71
C THR A 131 42.11 41.69 -0.57
N MET A 132 41.95 40.90 0.50
CA MET A 132 42.96 40.82 1.57
C MET A 132 44.32 40.40 1.00
N ARG A 133 44.38 39.31 0.23
CA ARG A 133 45.64 38.81 -0.34
C ARG A 133 46.31 39.82 -1.28
N TYR A 134 45.54 40.52 -2.11
CA TYR A 134 46.05 41.59 -2.96
C TYR A 134 46.59 42.77 -2.14
N SER A 135 45.90 43.15 -1.06
CA SER A 135 46.36 44.23 -0.17
C SER A 135 47.64 43.90 0.61
N PHE A 136 47.90 42.61 0.91
CA PHE A 136 49.13 42.14 1.56
C PHE A 136 50.34 42.00 0.61
N LEU A 137 50.11 41.93 -0.70
CA LEU A 137 51.16 41.77 -1.73
C LEU A 137 51.67 43.11 -2.29
N LYS A 138 51.18 44.23 -1.75
CA LYS A 138 51.55 45.59 -2.12
C LYS A 138 52.37 46.22 -1.00
#